data_AF-A0A4P5TZL4-F1
#
_entry.id   AF-A0A4P5TZL4-F1
#
_cell.length_a   1.000
_cell.length_b   1.000
_cell.length_c   1.000
_cell.angle_alpha   90.00
_cell.angle_beta   90.00
_cell.angle_gamma   90.00
#
_symmetry.space_group_name_H-M   'P 1'
#
loop_
_entity.id
_entity.type
_entity.pdbx_description
1 polymer ?
#
loop_
_entity_poly.entity_id
_entity_poly.type
_entity_poly.pdbx_seq_one_letter_code
_entity_poly.pdbx_strand_id
1 'polypeptide(L)'
;MIGKIRKKLLPPILSEIILDPIICPICSRSIPESQKDAHHLIPKSKGGKSAEYLHRICHKQIHALFSESELAKKLNTAESLRNHSDMQAFINWVKNKPDDFYERTAKSLRNKK
;
A
#
# COMPACT_ATOMS: atom_id res chain seq x y z
N MET A 1 18.02 49.63 -37.66
CA MET A 1 17.83 48.17 -37.71
C MET A 1 17.88 47.63 -36.28
N ILE A 2 16.71 47.41 -35.68
CA ILE A 2 16.56 47.19 -34.23
C ILE A 2 16.84 45.73 -33.87
N GLY A 3 17.64 45.56 -32.82
CA GLY A 3 18.37 44.33 -32.49
C GLY A 3 17.50 43.11 -32.18
N LYS A 4 18.01 41.95 -32.61
CA LYS A 4 17.41 40.64 -32.37
C LYS A 4 17.38 40.34 -30.87
N ILE A 5 16.17 40.27 -30.31
CA ILE A 5 15.92 39.77 -28.94
C ILE A 5 16.41 38.32 -28.90
N ARG A 6 17.49 38.06 -28.17
CA ARG A 6 17.94 36.70 -27.88
C ARG A 6 16.90 36.05 -26.97
N LYS A 7 16.02 35.26 -27.56
CA LYS A 7 15.07 34.38 -26.89
C LYS A 7 15.87 33.48 -25.95
N LYS A 8 15.85 33.77 -24.63
CA LYS A 8 16.44 32.89 -23.62
C LYS A 8 15.72 31.54 -23.75
N LEU A 9 16.42 30.54 -24.26
CA LEU A 9 16.02 29.15 -24.20
C LEU A 9 16.05 28.78 -22.71
N LEU A 10 14.89 28.79 -22.07
CA LEU A 10 14.71 28.18 -20.76
C LEU A 10 14.96 26.67 -20.95
N PRO A 11 15.80 26.03 -20.12
CA PRO A 11 15.97 24.59 -20.19
C PRO A 11 14.63 23.92 -19.87
N PRO A 12 14.32 22.75 -20.47
CA PRO A 12 13.15 21.99 -20.08
C PRO A 12 13.36 21.59 -18.63
N ILE A 13 12.53 22.14 -17.75
CA ILE A 13 12.43 21.75 -16.35
C ILE A 13 11.68 20.41 -16.34
N LEU A 14 12.25 19.38 -16.98
CA LEU A 14 11.89 18.00 -16.73
C LEU A 14 12.65 17.57 -15.49
N SER A 15 12.41 18.28 -14.39
CA SER A 15 12.73 17.77 -13.07
C SER A 15 11.70 16.68 -12.82
N GLU A 16 12.04 15.45 -13.21
CA GLU A 16 11.46 14.26 -12.61
C GLU A 16 11.44 14.51 -11.11
N ILE A 17 10.24 14.72 -10.57
CA ILE A 17 10.02 14.81 -9.14
C ILE A 17 10.32 13.39 -8.65
N ILE A 18 11.54 13.15 -8.18
CA ILE A 18 11.91 11.91 -7.50
C ILE A 18 11.09 11.92 -6.20
N LEU A 19 9.85 11.46 -6.31
CA LEU A 19 9.00 11.20 -5.15
C LEU A 19 9.54 9.91 -4.54
N ASP A 20 9.96 9.97 -3.28
CA ASP A 20 10.43 8.78 -2.59
C ASP A 20 9.37 7.67 -2.71
N PRO A 21 9.77 6.44 -3.10
CA PRO A 21 8.81 5.37 -3.30
C PRO A 21 8.12 5.03 -1.98
N ILE A 22 6.79 5.02 -1.98
CA ILE A 22 6.02 4.62 -0.81
C ILE A 22 6.16 3.11 -0.66
N ILE A 23 6.69 2.66 0.48
CA ILE A 23 6.89 1.24 0.75
C ILE A 23 5.69 0.65 1.49
N CYS A 24 5.22 -0.50 1.05
CA CYS A 24 4.14 -1.22 1.72
C CYS A 24 4.62 -1.83 3.04
N PRO A 25 4.04 -1.46 4.19
CA PRO A 25 4.46 -1.93 5.51
C PRO A 25 4.16 -3.43 5.75
N ILE A 26 3.37 -4.07 4.89
CA ILE A 26 3.04 -5.50 4.98
C ILE A 26 4.02 -6.36 4.16
N CYS A 27 4.19 -6.06 2.88
CA CYS A 27 5.00 -6.89 1.97
C CYS A 27 6.38 -6.29 1.62
N SER A 28 6.69 -5.08 2.08
CA SER A 28 7.96 -4.37 1.87
C SER A 28 8.32 -4.05 0.41
N ARG A 29 7.36 -4.14 -0.51
CA ARG A 29 7.51 -3.72 -1.91
C ARG A 29 7.09 -2.26 -2.11
N SER A 30 7.57 -1.62 -3.16
CA SER A 30 7.15 -0.27 -3.55
C SER A 30 5.70 -0.28 -4.03
N ILE A 31 4.93 0.74 -3.63
CA ILE A 31 3.52 0.90 -4.00
C ILE A 31 3.45 1.83 -5.22
N PRO A 32 3.13 1.32 -6.42
CA PRO A 32 2.81 2.18 -7.54
C PRO A 32 1.48 2.90 -7.28
N GLU A 33 1.30 4.09 -7.83
CA GLU A 33 0.08 4.90 -7.63
C GLU A 33 -1.20 4.14 -8.05
N SER A 34 -1.10 3.26 -9.05
CA SER A 34 -2.20 2.40 -9.51
C SER A 34 -2.67 1.35 -8.50
N GLN A 35 -1.82 1.01 -7.52
CA GLN A 35 -2.10 0.00 -6.51
C GLN A 35 -2.19 0.56 -5.08
N LYS A 36 -2.22 1.89 -4.92
CA LYS A 36 -2.18 2.56 -3.62
C LYS A 36 -3.57 2.69 -3.00
N ASP A 37 -3.82 1.92 -1.95
CA ASP A 37 -5.05 1.98 -1.16
C ASP A 37 -4.74 2.38 0.29
N ALA A 38 -5.54 3.28 0.87
CA ALA A 38 -5.43 3.68 2.27
C ALA A 38 -6.12 2.69 3.20
N HIS A 39 -5.40 2.20 4.22
CA HIS A 39 -5.89 1.21 5.17
C HIS A 39 -5.72 1.70 6.61
N HIS A 40 -6.76 1.55 7.43
CA HIS A 40 -6.68 1.83 8.86
C HIS A 40 -6.41 0.53 9.62
N LEU A 41 -5.22 0.38 10.18
CA LEU A 41 -4.84 -0.79 10.97
C LEU A 41 -5.73 -0.98 12.21
N ILE A 42 -6.19 0.13 12.79
CA ILE A 42 -7.32 0.14 13.72
C ILE A 42 -8.53 0.61 12.90
N PRO A 43 -9.59 -0.20 12.73
CA PRO A 43 -10.77 0.22 11.98
C PRO A 43 -11.35 1.56 12.48
N LYS A 44 -11.83 2.42 11.57
CA LYS A 44 -12.48 3.70 11.94
C LYS A 44 -13.63 3.51 12.92
N SER A 45 -14.43 2.44 12.72
CA SER A 45 -15.53 2.02 13.61
C SER A 45 -15.10 1.70 15.04
N LYS A 46 -13.79 1.50 15.27
CA LYS A 46 -13.15 1.21 16.56
C LYS A 46 -12.22 2.33 17.03
N GLY A 47 -12.35 3.53 16.45
CA GLY A 47 -11.61 4.73 16.89
C GLY A 47 -10.27 4.95 16.20
N GLY A 48 -9.96 4.23 15.12
CA GLY A 48 -8.75 4.46 14.34
C GLY A 48 -8.71 5.83 13.66
N LYS A 49 -7.58 6.52 13.75
CA LYS A 49 -7.39 7.89 13.26
C LYS A 49 -6.40 8.00 12.10
N SER A 50 -5.39 7.14 12.07
CA SER A 50 -4.37 7.12 11.03
C SER A 50 -4.66 6.03 10.00
N ALA A 51 -4.25 6.31 8.76
CA ALA A 51 -4.24 5.35 7.68
C ALA A 51 -2.81 5.17 7.16
N GLU A 52 -2.46 3.96 6.79
CA GLU A 52 -1.23 3.63 6.07
C GLU A 52 -1.57 3.29 4.63
N TYR A 53 -0.64 3.54 3.70
CA TYR A 53 -0.79 3.12 2.32
C TYR A 53 -0.33 1.68 2.14
N LEU A 54 -1.18 0.85 1.54
CA LEU A 54 -0.90 -0.54 1.19
C LEU A 54 -1.14 -0.78 -0.30
N HIS A 55 -0.56 -1.85 -0.84
CA HIS A 55 -1.06 -2.41 -2.10
C HIS A 55 -2.51 -2.87 -1.92
N ARG A 56 -3.34 -2.70 -2.97
CA ARG A 56 -4.73 -3.20 -2.99
C ARG A 56 -4.83 -4.68 -2.63
N ILE A 57 -3.90 -5.50 -3.12
CA ILE A 57 -3.84 -6.93 -2.81
C ILE A 57 -3.54 -7.18 -1.32
N CYS A 58 -2.63 -6.41 -0.72
CA CYS A 58 -2.31 -6.51 0.72
C CYS A 58 -3.50 -6.08 1.57
N HIS A 59 -4.15 -4.97 1.21
CA HIS A 59 -5.37 -4.49 1.88
C HIS A 59 -6.47 -5.55 1.83
N LYS A 60 -6.74 -6.12 0.65
CA LYS A 60 -7.74 -7.19 0.51
C LYS A 60 -7.38 -8.44 1.29
N GLN A 61 -6.10 -8.81 1.35
CA GLN A 61 -5.66 -9.95 2.13
C GLN A 61 -5.92 -9.76 3.64
N ILE A 62 -5.66 -8.58 4.19
CA ILE A 62 -5.95 -8.28 5.60
C ILE A 62 -7.42 -8.55 5.90
N HIS A 63 -8.35 -8.04 5.07
CA HIS A 63 -9.79 -8.25 5.28
C HIS A 63 -10.28 -9.66 4.90
N ALA A 64 -9.52 -10.39 4.08
CA ALA A 64 -9.81 -11.79 3.82
C ALA A 64 -9.45 -12.69 5.01
N LEU A 65 -8.35 -12.38 5.72
CA LEU A 65 -7.82 -13.16 6.84
C LEU A 65 -8.38 -12.76 8.19
N PHE A 66 -8.63 -11.46 8.43
CA PHE A 66 -8.97 -10.93 9.75
C PHE A 66 -10.26 -10.12 9.75
N SER A 67 -11.03 -10.29 10.82
CA SER A 67 -12.19 -9.44 11.11
C SER A 67 -11.77 -8.09 11.70
N GLU A 68 -12.62 -7.08 11.58
CA GLU A 68 -12.38 -5.75 12.19
C GLU A 68 -12.13 -5.83 13.71
N SER A 69 -12.80 -6.77 14.40
CA SER A 69 -12.63 -6.94 15.83
C SER A 69 -11.25 -7.51 16.20
N GLU A 70 -10.67 -8.35 15.37
CA GLU A 70 -9.32 -8.88 15.57
C GLU A 70 -8.26 -7.82 15.27
N LEU A 71 -8.45 -7.05 14.19
CA LEU A 71 -7.60 -5.91 13.86
C LEU A 71 -7.55 -4.92 15.01
N ALA A 72 -8.71 -4.53 15.56
CA ALA A 72 -8.76 -3.57 16.66
C ALA A 72 -8.10 -4.07 17.96
N LYS A 73 -8.18 -5.37 18.27
CA LYS A 73 -7.78 -5.92 19.58
C LYS A 73 -6.36 -6.49 19.61
N LYS A 74 -5.91 -7.11 18.52
CA LYS A 74 -4.67 -7.93 18.49
C LYS A 74 -3.75 -7.59 17.33
N LEU A 75 -4.32 -7.18 16.19
CA LEU A 75 -3.59 -7.04 14.92
C LEU A 75 -3.61 -5.58 14.42
N ASN A 76 -3.44 -4.63 15.34
CA ASN A 76 -3.56 -3.19 15.12
C ASN A 76 -2.26 -2.51 14.66
N THR A 77 -1.21 -3.27 14.35
CA THR A 77 0.07 -2.76 13.86
C THR A 77 0.52 -3.57 12.65
N ALA A 78 1.31 -2.97 11.75
CA ALA A 78 1.89 -3.69 10.63
C ALA A 78 2.80 -4.85 11.09
N GLU A 79 3.53 -4.67 12.21
CA GLU A 79 4.34 -5.71 12.81
C GLU A 79 3.51 -6.91 13.29
N SER A 80 2.43 -6.67 14.04
CA SER A 80 1.58 -7.77 14.52
C SER A 80 0.89 -8.51 13.38
N LEU A 81 0.52 -7.81 12.30
CA LEU A 81 0.05 -8.45 11.06
C LEU A 81 1.14 -9.31 10.41
N ARG A 82 2.35 -8.77 10.23
CA ARG A 82 3.48 -9.52 9.63
C ARG A 82 3.90 -10.75 10.43
N ASN A 83 3.70 -10.73 11.74
CA ASN A 83 4.04 -11.86 12.62
C ASN A 83 2.97 -12.96 12.67
N HIS A 84 1.78 -12.74 12.09
CA HIS A 84 0.73 -13.76 12.04
C HIS A 84 1.02 -14.81 10.96
N SER A 85 0.93 -16.10 11.29
CA SER A 85 1.27 -17.22 10.39
C SER A 85 0.59 -17.15 9.02
N ASP A 86 -0.73 -16.92 8.99
CA ASP A 86 -1.49 -16.82 7.73
C ASP A 86 -1.05 -15.63 6.86
N MET A 87 -0.63 -14.53 7.49
CA MET A 87 -0.12 -13.36 6.78
C MET A 87 1.30 -13.61 6.28
N GLN A 88 2.15 -14.31 7.04
CA GLN A 88 3.49 -14.71 6.59
C GLN A 88 3.44 -15.59 5.35
N ALA A 89 2.49 -16.53 5.29
CA ALA A 89 2.29 -17.37 4.10
C ALA A 89 1.98 -16.50 2.87
N PHE A 90 1.09 -15.51 3.01
CA PHE A 90 0.80 -14.55 1.96
C PHE A 90 2.01 -13.69 1.58
N ILE A 91 2.73 -13.13 2.55
CA ILE A 91 3.91 -12.27 2.32
C ILE A 91 4.98 -13.05 1.55
N ASN A 92 5.24 -14.30 1.95
CA ASN A 92 6.23 -15.15 1.29
C ASN A 92 5.87 -15.46 -0.17
N TRP A 93 4.58 -15.51 -0.49
CA TRP A 93 4.11 -15.70 -1.86
C TRP A 93 4.15 -14.41 -2.69
N VAL A 94 3.71 -13.28 -2.11
CA VAL A 94 3.55 -12.00 -2.84
C VAL A 94 4.87 -11.26 -3.06
N LYS A 95 5.88 -11.48 -2.20
CA LYS A 95 7.18 -10.78 -2.28
C LYS A 95 7.93 -10.97 -3.60
N ASN A 96 7.65 -12.05 -4.33
CA ASN A 96 8.29 -12.38 -5.61
C ASN A 96 7.47 -11.92 -6.83
N LYS A 97 6.43 -11.09 -6.64
CA LYS A 97 5.57 -10.58 -7.71
C LYS A 97 5.95 -9.14 -8.09
N PRO A 98 5.66 -8.69 -9.33
CA PRO A 98 5.82 -7.29 -9.74
C PRO A 98 5.10 -6.31 -8.80
N ASP A 99 5.63 -5.09 -8.63
CA ASP A 99 5.09 -4.10 -7.68
C ASP A 99 3.64 -3.70 -7.95
N ASP A 100 3.22 -3.75 -9.22
CA ASP A 100 1.85 -3.48 -9.68
C ASP A 100 0.93 -4.71 -9.69
N PHE A 101 1.44 -5.87 -9.25
CA PHE A 101 0.70 -7.13 -9.25
C PHE A 101 -0.59 -7.04 -8.43
N TYR A 102 -1.68 -7.48 -9.06
CA TYR A 102 -2.99 -7.55 -8.44
C TYR A 102 -3.71 -8.82 -8.88
N GLU A 103 -4.38 -9.45 -7.91
CA GLU A 103 -5.27 -10.58 -8.13
C GLU A 103 -6.48 -10.49 -7.20
N ARG A 104 -7.59 -11.11 -7.57
CA ARG A 104 -8.77 -11.18 -6.71
C ARG A 104 -8.48 -12.06 -5.50
N THR A 105 -8.61 -11.49 -4.30
CA THR A 105 -8.52 -12.23 -3.05
C THR A 105 -9.85 -12.87 -2.66
N ALA A 106 -9.86 -14.17 -2.40
CA ALA A 106 -11.02 -14.86 -1.81
C ALA A 106 -11.01 -14.70 -0.28
N LYS A 107 -12.20 -14.51 0.34
CA LYS A 107 -12.31 -14.49 1.81
C LYS A 107 -12.02 -15.87 2.40
N SER A 108 -11.28 -15.89 3.51
CA SER A 108 -11.07 -17.12 4.29
C SER A 108 -12.42 -17.66 4.79
N LEU A 109 -12.54 -18.99 4.92
CA LEU A 109 -13.76 -19.62 5.45
C LEU A 109 -14.13 -19.09 6.84
N ARG A 110 -13.12 -18.76 7.65
CA ARG A 110 -13.27 -18.20 8.99
C ARG A 110 -14.01 -16.85 9.01
N ASN A 111 -13.84 -16.06 7.96
CA ASN A 111 -14.46 -14.74 7.80
C ASN A 111 -15.64 -14.73 6.80
N LYS A 112 -16.08 -15.91 6.32
CA LYS A 112 -17.36 -16.04 5.62
C LYS A 112 -18.47 -16.20 6.68
N LYS A 113 -18.88 -15.10 7.27
CA LYS A 113 -20.16 -14.96 7.97
C LYS A 113 -20.97 -13.88 7.31
#